data_AF-A0A1D8AUX2-F1
#
_entry.id   AF-A0A1D8AUX2-F1
#
_cell.length_a   1.000
_cell.length_b   1.000
_cell.length_c   1.000
_cell.angle_alpha   90.00
_cell.angle_beta   90.00
_cell.angle_gamma   90.00
#
_symmetry.space_group_name_H-M   'P 1'
#
loop_
_entity.id
_entity.type
_entity.pdbx_description
1 polymer ?
#
loop_
_entity_poly.entity_id
_entity_poly.type
_entity_poly.pdbx_seq_one_letter_code
_entity_poly.pdbx_strand_id
1 'polypeptide(L)'
;MPDYLFRATDASGNVVEDRLEAATLGQARYMLELRGFSAIEFYSPENVDDIQRASLSGTGIDPALPGDGTAGIEIAAHQRKGVAAQLLWALGQHAFIFGPLLLWNWLSWRGDRPFGWGDWLGFVATPLYAVVFGLMVLPLTIFTIMLEAAVWSDWPKQRRCIRLARLLRTVMRTGIPENELLFREANARAAEGDLAGALAHVAPLRGHPDLAEYLYLGRLSSVYEYAGDFTGQLRCVEEAVALNPDGTDGWIDLAAVRIRQFRDVAGARAALERIADREFPEMVRAVYLLTQGAVAVEAAEPAAAEKALVESQQLLAKFGLALIQAFEAELQAYLALARAAQGRGAESRADYARVRPMLLAGKRHTLVARADAALAAA
;
A
#
# COMPACT_ATOMS: atom_id res chain seq x y z
N MET A 1 -18.38 -14.48 -4.81
CA MET A 1 -17.50 -14.92 -3.71
C MET A 1 -16.19 -14.19 -3.89
N PRO A 2 -15.46 -13.82 -2.82
CA PRO A 2 -14.20 -13.13 -2.98
C PRO A 2 -13.20 -14.02 -3.74
N ASP A 3 -12.41 -13.39 -4.60
CA ASP A 3 -11.40 -14.04 -5.42
C ASP A 3 -10.00 -13.76 -4.87
N TYR A 4 -9.31 -14.83 -4.43
CA TYR A 4 -8.03 -14.72 -3.75
C TYR A 4 -6.86 -14.97 -4.71
N LEU A 5 -6.04 -13.93 -4.90
CA LEU A 5 -4.78 -14.04 -5.63
C LEU A 5 -3.76 -14.81 -4.78
N PHE A 6 -3.21 -15.89 -5.35
CA PHE A 6 -2.25 -16.74 -4.65
C PHE A 6 -1.04 -17.13 -5.51
N ARG A 7 0.04 -17.48 -4.82
CA ARG A 7 1.20 -18.17 -5.36
C ARG A 7 1.42 -19.44 -4.54
N ALA A 8 1.60 -20.59 -5.19
CA ALA A 8 1.83 -21.85 -4.50
C ALA A 8 2.72 -22.79 -5.33
N THR A 9 3.25 -23.83 -4.70
CA THR A 9 4.00 -24.89 -5.36
C THR A 9 3.11 -26.11 -5.52
N ASP A 10 2.90 -26.59 -6.74
CA ASP A 10 2.10 -27.78 -7.04
C ASP A 10 2.80 -29.09 -6.59
N ALA A 11 2.10 -30.22 -6.69
CA ALA A 11 2.65 -31.53 -6.33
C ALA A 11 3.85 -31.99 -7.18
N SER A 12 4.07 -31.35 -8.34
CA SER A 12 5.22 -31.60 -9.22
C SER A 12 6.41 -30.68 -8.91
N GLY A 13 6.27 -29.77 -7.94
CA GLY A 13 7.30 -28.79 -7.59
C GLY A 13 7.29 -27.51 -8.44
N ASN A 14 6.28 -27.31 -9.29
CA ASN A 14 6.18 -26.09 -10.10
C ASN A 14 5.50 -24.97 -9.31
N VAL A 15 5.98 -23.75 -9.48
CA VAL A 15 5.32 -22.56 -8.95
C VAL A 15 4.14 -22.20 -9.86
N VAL A 16 2.96 -22.08 -9.25
CA VAL A 16 1.70 -21.68 -9.88
C VAL A 16 1.23 -20.37 -9.26
N GLU A 17 0.81 -19.45 -10.12
CA GLU A 17 0.23 -18.16 -9.75
C GLU A 17 -1.14 -18.09 -10.40
N ASP A 18 -2.20 -18.05 -9.59
CA ASP A 18 -3.59 -18.09 -10.06
C ASP A 18 -4.51 -17.38 -9.06
N ARG A 19 -5.81 -17.38 -9.35
CA ARG A 19 -6.86 -16.90 -8.44
C ARG A 19 -7.78 -18.04 -8.01
N LEU A 20 -8.37 -17.91 -6.83
CA LEU A 20 -9.27 -18.91 -6.27
C LEU A 20 -10.44 -18.25 -5.54
N GLU A 21 -11.65 -18.55 -5.99
CA GLU A 21 -12.86 -18.20 -5.25
C GLU A 21 -13.03 -19.06 -4.00
N ALA A 22 -13.17 -18.43 -2.85
CA ALA A 22 -13.52 -19.06 -1.58
C ALA A 22 -14.30 -18.10 -0.69
N ALA A 23 -14.93 -18.55 0.39
CA ALA A 23 -15.63 -17.64 1.31
C ALA A 23 -14.66 -16.93 2.27
N THR A 24 -13.54 -17.57 2.61
CA THR A 24 -12.50 -17.05 3.51
C THR A 24 -11.11 -17.49 3.03
N LEU A 25 -10.05 -16.80 3.49
CA LEU A 25 -8.67 -17.22 3.22
C LEU A 25 -8.34 -18.61 3.79
N GLY A 26 -8.88 -18.95 4.97
CA GLY A 26 -8.71 -20.27 5.55
C GLY A 26 -9.31 -21.38 4.67
N GLN A 27 -10.50 -21.13 4.10
CA GLN A 27 -11.10 -22.05 3.13
C GLN A 27 -10.28 -22.13 1.84
N ALA A 28 -9.78 -21.00 1.34
CA ALA A 28 -8.91 -20.96 0.17
C ALA A 28 -7.65 -21.82 0.37
N ARG A 29 -6.97 -21.67 1.52
CA ARG A 29 -5.80 -22.48 1.89
C ARG A 29 -6.14 -23.96 1.92
N TYR A 30 -7.19 -24.34 2.64
CA TYR A 30 -7.63 -25.73 2.75
C TYR A 30 -7.91 -26.36 1.38
N MET A 31 -8.58 -25.62 0.48
CA MET A 31 -8.84 -26.08 -0.88
C MET A 31 -7.58 -26.30 -1.71
N LEU A 32 -6.57 -25.44 -1.56
CA LEU A 32 -5.28 -25.58 -2.24
C LEU A 32 -4.48 -26.77 -1.68
N GLU A 33 -4.46 -26.95 -0.36
CA GLU A 33 -3.80 -28.09 0.28
C GLU A 33 -4.43 -29.42 -0.15
N LEU A 34 -5.77 -29.50 -0.24
CA LEU A 34 -6.46 -30.69 -0.78
C LEU A 34 -6.09 -31.01 -2.24
N ARG A 35 -5.72 -30.00 -3.03
CA ARG A 35 -5.25 -30.16 -4.41
C ARG A 35 -3.75 -30.50 -4.48
N GLY A 36 -3.07 -30.66 -3.33
CA GLY A 36 -1.65 -30.99 -3.25
C GLY A 36 -0.71 -29.79 -3.40
N PHE A 37 -1.22 -28.57 -3.30
CA PHE A 37 -0.37 -27.38 -3.27
C PHE A 37 0.34 -27.24 -1.91
N SER A 38 1.52 -26.65 -1.93
CA SER A 38 2.35 -26.32 -0.77
C SER A 38 2.94 -24.91 -0.92
N ALA A 39 3.59 -24.37 0.13
CA ALA A 39 4.17 -23.03 0.13
C ALA A 39 3.20 -21.93 -0.38
N ILE A 40 1.93 -22.01 0.06
CA ILE A 40 0.86 -21.14 -0.40
C ILE A 40 1.01 -19.75 0.24
N GLU A 41 1.14 -18.74 -0.61
CA GLU A 41 1.18 -17.31 -0.29
C GLU A 41 -0.06 -16.62 -0.86
N PHE A 42 -0.78 -15.84 -0.06
CA PHE A 42 -1.90 -15.01 -0.51
C PHE A 42 -1.50 -13.54 -0.62
N TYR A 43 -2.02 -12.87 -1.65
CA TYR A 43 -1.75 -11.47 -1.95
C TYR A 43 -2.98 -10.57 -1.82
N SER A 44 -4.19 -11.13 -1.95
CA SER A 44 -5.45 -10.39 -1.79
C SER A 44 -5.98 -10.46 -0.36
N PRO A 45 -6.46 -9.34 0.23
CA PRO A 45 -7.14 -9.36 1.52
C PRO A 45 -8.57 -9.90 1.42
N GLU A 46 -9.17 -10.21 2.57
CA GLU A 46 -10.55 -10.74 2.68
C GLU A 46 -11.59 -9.76 2.13
N ASN A 47 -11.30 -8.47 2.16
CA ASN A 47 -12.16 -7.39 1.67
C ASN A 47 -11.74 -6.86 0.29
N VAL A 48 -11.02 -7.66 -0.52
CA VAL A 48 -10.53 -7.24 -1.83
C VAL A 48 -11.66 -6.72 -2.73
N ASP A 49 -12.82 -7.36 -2.73
CA ASP A 49 -13.96 -6.97 -3.56
C ASP A 49 -14.47 -5.56 -3.21
N ASP A 50 -14.62 -5.27 -1.91
CA ASP A 50 -15.08 -3.96 -1.46
C ASP A 50 -14.01 -2.88 -1.68
N ILE A 51 -12.73 -3.23 -1.51
CA ILE A 51 -11.61 -2.35 -1.84
C ILE A 51 -11.57 -2.06 -3.34
N GLN A 52 -11.74 -3.08 -4.19
CA GLN A 52 -11.75 -2.93 -5.64
C GLN A 52 -12.94 -2.11 -6.10
N ARG A 53 -14.15 -2.38 -5.59
CA ARG A 53 -15.34 -1.58 -5.89
C ARG A 53 -15.12 -0.12 -5.52
N ALA A 54 -14.61 0.15 -4.31
CA ALA A 54 -14.27 1.50 -3.89
C ALA A 54 -13.16 2.13 -4.75
N SER A 55 -12.17 1.34 -5.18
CA SER A 55 -11.02 1.77 -5.99
C SER A 55 -11.29 1.88 -7.48
N LEU A 56 -12.46 1.46 -7.95
CA LEU A 56 -12.89 1.57 -9.34
C LEU A 56 -14.14 2.45 -9.50
N SER A 57 -14.77 2.85 -8.39
CA SER A 57 -15.94 3.73 -8.38
C SER A 57 -15.71 5.00 -9.19
N GLY A 58 -16.61 5.27 -10.14
CA GLY A 58 -16.57 6.44 -11.01
C GLY A 58 -15.47 6.44 -12.08
N THR A 59 -14.70 5.35 -12.24
CA THR A 59 -13.68 5.24 -13.30
C THR A 59 -14.22 4.72 -14.63
N GLY A 60 -15.49 4.26 -14.66
CA GLY A 60 -16.10 3.62 -15.82
C GLY A 60 -15.60 2.19 -16.09
N ILE A 61 -14.68 1.69 -15.26
CA ILE A 61 -14.22 0.30 -15.26
C ILE A 61 -15.18 -0.50 -14.39
N ASP A 62 -15.73 -1.57 -14.94
CA ASP A 62 -16.58 -2.49 -14.18
C ASP A 62 -15.69 -3.29 -13.21
N PRO A 63 -15.89 -3.18 -11.88
CA PRO A 63 -15.14 -3.97 -10.91
C PRO A 63 -15.41 -5.47 -11.01
N ALA A 64 -16.50 -5.89 -11.66
CA ALA A 64 -16.84 -7.29 -11.86
C ALA A 64 -16.12 -7.94 -13.04
N LEU A 65 -15.48 -7.16 -13.92
CA LEU A 65 -14.68 -7.73 -15.00
C LEU A 65 -13.33 -8.17 -14.43
N PRO A 66 -12.96 -9.46 -14.54
CA PRO A 66 -11.62 -9.90 -14.18
C PRO A 66 -10.65 -9.04 -14.98
N GLY A 67 -9.72 -8.37 -14.31
CA GLY A 67 -8.71 -7.62 -15.04
C GLY A 67 -8.03 -8.56 -16.04
N ASP A 68 -7.88 -8.13 -17.30
CA ASP A 68 -7.29 -8.92 -18.39
C ASP A 68 -5.84 -9.39 -18.11
N GLY A 69 -5.27 -9.00 -16.97
CA GLY A 69 -3.96 -9.43 -16.50
C GLY A 69 -3.99 -10.82 -15.87
N THR A 70 -2.96 -11.61 -16.18
CA THR A 70 -2.69 -12.87 -15.47
C THR A 70 -2.34 -12.61 -14.01
N ALA A 71 -2.62 -13.57 -13.12
CA ALA A 71 -2.27 -13.50 -11.69
C ALA A 71 -0.80 -13.11 -11.46
N GLY A 72 0.12 -13.65 -12.27
CA GLY A 72 1.55 -13.32 -12.17
C GLY A 72 1.89 -11.86 -12.49
N ILE A 73 1.16 -11.20 -13.41
CA ILE A 73 1.34 -9.77 -13.70
C ILE A 73 0.94 -8.92 -12.47
N GLU A 74 -0.14 -9.31 -11.80
CA GLU A 74 -0.65 -8.64 -10.61
C GLU A 74 0.29 -8.83 -9.41
N ILE A 75 0.74 -10.06 -9.14
CA ILE A 75 1.75 -10.35 -8.11
C ILE A 75 3.04 -9.57 -8.36
N ALA A 76 3.53 -9.56 -9.60
CA ALA A 76 4.69 -8.77 -9.97
C ALA A 76 4.47 -7.26 -9.75
N ALA A 77 3.24 -6.76 -9.88
CA ALA A 77 2.91 -5.37 -9.58
C ALA A 77 3.08 -5.02 -8.10
N HIS A 78 2.71 -5.93 -7.19
CA HIS A 78 2.89 -5.73 -5.75
C HIS A 78 4.37 -5.69 -5.31
N GLN A 79 5.25 -6.38 -6.05
CA GLN A 79 6.67 -6.51 -5.72
C GLN A 79 7.55 -5.39 -6.33
N ARG A 80 7.05 -4.66 -7.34
CA ARG A 80 7.82 -3.62 -8.04
C ARG A 80 8.10 -2.42 -7.14
N LYS A 81 9.39 -2.09 -6.98
CA LYS A 81 9.87 -1.00 -6.10
C LYS A 81 10.03 0.31 -6.86
N GLY A 82 9.15 1.27 -6.54
CA GLY A 82 9.27 2.66 -6.99
C GLY A 82 8.92 2.92 -8.46
N VAL A 83 8.90 4.21 -8.82
CA VAL A 83 8.44 4.69 -10.13
C VAL A 83 9.30 4.18 -11.29
N ALA A 84 10.62 4.15 -11.12
CA ALA A 84 11.54 3.75 -12.20
C ALA A 84 11.34 2.28 -12.61
N ALA A 85 11.21 1.37 -11.64
CA ALA A 85 10.95 -0.05 -11.92
C ALA A 85 9.60 -0.24 -12.62
N GLN A 86 8.57 0.52 -12.22
CA GLN A 86 7.27 0.50 -12.86
C GLN A 86 7.32 0.99 -14.32
N LEU A 87 8.05 2.09 -14.58
CA LEU A 87 8.23 2.63 -15.93
C LEU A 87 9.02 1.66 -16.83
N LEU A 88 10.11 1.09 -16.32
CA LEU A 88 10.91 0.10 -17.06
C LEU A 88 10.10 -1.16 -17.38
N TRP A 89 9.31 -1.65 -16.43
CA TRP A 89 8.42 -2.78 -16.67
C TRP A 89 7.37 -2.45 -17.73
N ALA A 90 6.71 -1.29 -17.63
CA ALA A 90 5.72 -0.86 -18.61
C ALA A 90 6.36 -0.72 -20.01
N LEU A 91 7.55 -0.12 -20.10
CA LEU A 91 8.30 -0.05 -21.36
C LEU A 91 8.62 -1.45 -21.91
N GLY A 92 8.98 -2.40 -21.05
CA GLY A 92 9.20 -3.79 -21.41
C GLY A 92 7.95 -4.47 -21.97
N GLN A 93 6.79 -4.27 -21.33
CA GLN A 93 5.51 -4.80 -21.82
C GLN A 93 5.13 -4.24 -23.19
N HIS A 94 5.55 -3.01 -23.51
CA HIS A 94 5.29 -2.36 -24.79
C HIS A 94 6.48 -2.42 -25.75
N ALA A 95 7.53 -3.19 -25.45
CA ALA A 95 8.72 -3.32 -26.28
C ALA A 95 8.41 -3.92 -27.65
N PHE A 96 7.36 -4.77 -27.76
CA PHE A 96 6.90 -5.32 -29.03
C PHE A 96 6.28 -4.27 -29.97
N ILE A 97 5.88 -3.10 -29.46
CA ILE A 97 5.38 -1.97 -30.25
C ILE A 97 6.50 -0.96 -30.48
N PHE A 98 7.21 -0.55 -29.42
CA PHE A 98 8.31 0.39 -29.52
C PHE A 98 9.46 -0.14 -30.37
N GLY A 99 9.81 -1.42 -30.25
CA GLY A 99 10.92 -2.04 -30.97
C GLY A 99 10.79 -1.92 -32.49
N PRO A 100 9.70 -2.41 -33.10
CA PRO A 100 9.46 -2.26 -34.54
C PRO A 100 9.38 -0.80 -35.00
N LEU A 101 8.73 0.09 -34.23
CA LEU A 101 8.62 1.50 -34.56
C LEU A 101 9.99 2.22 -34.55
N LEU A 102 10.82 1.95 -33.54
CA LEU A 102 12.17 2.49 -33.44
C LEU A 102 13.08 1.91 -34.52
N LEU A 103 12.97 0.60 -34.81
CA LEU A 103 13.72 -0.05 -35.88
C LEU A 103 13.33 0.51 -37.26
N TRP A 104 12.04 0.72 -37.51
CA TRP A 104 11.55 1.36 -38.73
C TRP A 104 12.17 2.76 -38.86
N ASN A 105 12.03 3.61 -37.85
CA ASN A 105 12.58 4.96 -37.88
C ASN A 105 14.10 4.97 -38.09
N TRP A 106 14.82 4.01 -37.47
CA TRP A 106 16.26 3.85 -37.65
C TRP A 106 16.64 3.41 -39.08
N LEU A 107 15.90 2.45 -39.66
CA LEU A 107 16.11 1.99 -41.05
C LEU A 107 15.80 3.11 -42.05
N SER A 108 14.72 3.86 -41.83
CA SER A 108 14.36 5.04 -42.62
C SER A 108 15.47 6.09 -42.58
N TRP A 109 16.05 6.35 -41.40
CA TRP A 109 17.14 7.30 -41.23
C TRP A 109 18.44 6.87 -41.92
N ARG A 110 18.75 5.57 -41.94
CA ARG A 110 19.99 5.04 -42.55
C ARG A 110 19.95 4.88 -44.07
N GLY A 111 18.77 4.95 -44.69
CA GLY A 111 18.66 4.79 -46.13
C GLY A 111 19.19 6.01 -46.88
N ASP A 112 19.99 5.80 -47.93
CA ASP A 112 20.44 6.87 -48.85
C ASP A 112 19.32 7.39 -49.79
N ARG A 113 18.06 7.00 -49.55
CA ARG A 113 16.90 7.41 -50.35
C ARG A 113 16.19 8.62 -49.72
N PRO A 114 15.55 9.48 -50.50
CA PRO A 114 14.66 10.51 -49.95
C PRO A 114 13.54 9.86 -49.13
N PHE A 115 13.12 10.53 -48.06
CA PHE A 115 12.02 10.06 -47.21
C PHE A 115 10.71 9.97 -48.00
N GLY A 116 10.15 8.76 -48.04
CA GLY A 116 8.84 8.49 -48.59
C GLY A 116 7.74 8.64 -47.54
N TRP A 117 6.48 8.51 -47.98
CA TRP A 117 5.32 8.60 -47.09
C TRP A 117 5.35 7.58 -45.94
N GLY A 118 5.93 6.38 -46.16
CA GLY A 118 6.07 5.36 -45.13
C GLY A 118 7.03 5.80 -44.01
N ASP A 119 8.12 6.48 -44.34
CA ASP A 119 9.06 6.98 -43.33
C ASP A 119 8.40 8.04 -42.45
N TRP A 120 7.61 8.94 -43.06
CA TRP A 120 6.81 9.92 -42.33
C TRP A 120 5.77 9.29 -41.41
N LEU A 121 5.14 8.19 -41.83
CA LEU A 121 4.21 7.45 -40.99
C LEU A 121 4.91 6.92 -39.72
N GLY A 122 6.10 6.32 -39.85
CA GLY A 122 6.91 5.91 -38.71
C GLY A 122 7.31 7.07 -37.79
N PHE A 123 7.74 8.19 -38.37
CA PHE A 123 8.13 9.39 -37.61
C PHE A 123 6.97 10.04 -36.85
N VAL A 124 5.72 9.89 -37.32
CA VAL A 124 4.53 10.38 -36.60
C VAL A 124 4.00 9.33 -35.62
N ALA A 125 3.96 8.06 -36.02
CA ALA A 125 3.42 6.98 -35.19
C ALA A 125 4.22 6.79 -33.90
N THR A 126 5.55 6.86 -33.95
CA THR A 126 6.41 6.70 -32.77
C THR A 126 6.15 7.72 -31.66
N PRO A 127 6.21 9.06 -31.90
CA PRO A 127 5.91 10.04 -30.87
C PRO A 127 4.43 10.00 -30.45
N LEU A 128 3.50 9.75 -31.37
CA LEU A 128 2.08 9.60 -31.02
C LEU A 128 1.88 8.45 -30.03
N TYR A 129 2.49 7.29 -30.32
CA TYR A 129 2.43 6.14 -29.44
C TYR A 129 3.15 6.41 -28.11
N ALA A 130 4.29 7.11 -28.12
CA ALA A 130 4.97 7.52 -26.89
C ALA A 130 4.09 8.41 -26.01
N VAL A 131 3.29 9.31 -26.61
CA VAL A 131 2.31 10.13 -25.89
C VAL A 131 1.20 9.26 -25.30
N VAL A 132 0.63 8.33 -26.08
CA VAL A 132 -0.41 7.40 -25.60
C VAL A 132 0.12 6.55 -24.44
N PHE A 133 1.30 5.96 -24.60
CA PHE A 133 1.97 5.19 -23.55
C PHE A 133 2.20 6.03 -22.29
N GLY A 134 2.70 7.26 -22.45
CA GLY A 134 2.86 8.21 -21.36
C GLY A 134 1.54 8.43 -20.61
N LEU A 135 0.46 8.71 -21.33
CA LEU A 135 -0.88 8.91 -20.75
C LEU A 135 -1.42 7.66 -20.04
N MET A 136 -1.07 6.45 -20.49
CA MET A 136 -1.47 5.20 -19.83
C MET A 136 -0.75 4.97 -18.50
N VAL A 137 0.56 5.26 -18.42
CA VAL A 137 1.37 4.98 -17.21
C VAL A 137 1.31 6.12 -16.19
N LEU A 138 1.03 7.34 -16.65
CA LEU A 138 1.06 8.55 -15.85
C LEU A 138 0.12 8.52 -14.62
N PRO A 139 -1.12 7.99 -14.66
CA PRO A 139 -1.98 7.90 -13.47
C PRO A 139 -1.33 7.11 -12.33
N LEU A 140 -0.72 5.96 -12.64
CA LEU A 140 -0.03 5.13 -11.64
C LEU A 140 1.22 5.83 -11.09
N THR A 141 2.02 6.47 -11.95
CA THR A 141 3.17 7.26 -11.50
C THR A 141 2.75 8.41 -10.59
N ILE A 142 1.69 9.14 -10.93
CA ILE A 142 1.15 10.21 -10.10
C ILE A 142 0.66 9.67 -8.77
N PHE A 143 -0.03 8.53 -8.76
CA PHE A 143 -0.50 7.90 -7.54
C PHE A 143 0.67 7.56 -6.61
N THR A 144 1.72 6.92 -7.13
CA THR A 144 2.92 6.61 -6.34
C THR A 144 3.59 7.87 -5.78
N ILE A 145 3.79 8.91 -6.61
CA ILE A 145 4.37 10.19 -6.16
C ILE A 145 3.48 10.87 -5.11
N MET A 146 2.16 10.76 -5.24
CA MET A 146 1.20 11.30 -4.28
C MET A 146 1.29 10.57 -2.93
N LEU A 147 1.44 9.24 -2.95
CA LEU A 147 1.64 8.45 -1.73
C LEU A 147 2.98 8.77 -1.07
N GLU A 148 4.06 8.86 -1.84
CA GLU A 148 5.37 9.29 -1.33
C GLU A 148 5.30 10.67 -0.69
N ALA A 149 4.63 11.63 -1.35
CA ALA A 149 4.44 12.96 -0.80
C ALA A 149 3.68 12.92 0.54
N ALA A 150 2.66 12.07 0.67
CA ALA A 150 1.93 11.91 1.91
C ALA A 150 2.79 11.31 3.04
N VAL A 151 3.62 10.30 2.74
CA VAL A 151 4.56 9.70 3.71
C VAL A 151 5.55 10.75 4.23
N TRP A 152 6.04 11.63 3.36
CA TRP A 152 6.95 12.71 3.72
C TRP A 152 6.25 13.99 4.19
N SER A 153 4.92 13.97 4.35
CA SER A 153 4.12 15.15 4.71
C SER A 153 4.36 16.37 3.80
N ASP A 154 4.69 16.15 2.53
CA ASP A 154 4.80 17.19 1.49
C ASP A 154 3.41 17.46 0.87
N TRP A 155 2.55 18.09 1.67
CA TRP A 155 1.18 18.45 1.29
C TRP A 155 1.08 19.31 0.02
N PRO A 156 1.97 20.30 -0.21
CA PRO A 156 1.99 21.04 -1.47
C PRO A 156 2.24 20.16 -2.70
N LYS A 157 3.15 19.19 -2.63
CA LYS A 157 3.39 18.23 -3.71
C LYS A 157 2.20 17.29 -3.88
N GLN A 158 1.64 16.77 -2.79
CA GLN A 158 0.45 15.91 -2.85
C GLN A 158 -0.73 16.62 -3.55
N ARG A 159 -1.02 17.88 -3.21
CA ARG A 159 -2.08 18.66 -3.89
C ARG A 159 -1.81 18.91 -5.37
N ARG A 160 -0.55 19.07 -5.79
CA ARG A 160 -0.20 19.16 -7.21
C ARG A 160 -0.52 17.84 -7.92
N CYS A 161 -0.18 16.70 -7.32
CA CYS A 161 -0.50 15.38 -7.85
C CYS A 161 -2.02 15.17 -7.95
N ILE A 162 -2.79 15.57 -6.94
CA ILE A 162 -4.27 15.49 -6.96
C ILE A 162 -4.86 16.31 -8.11
N ARG A 163 -4.40 17.56 -8.32
CA ARG A 163 -4.86 18.40 -9.45
C ARG A 163 -4.52 17.76 -10.80
N LEU A 164 -3.32 17.21 -10.94
CA LEU A 164 -2.90 16.55 -12.16
C LEU A 164 -3.72 15.26 -12.40
N ALA A 165 -3.98 14.48 -11.36
CA ALA A 165 -4.82 13.29 -11.41
C ALA A 165 -6.25 13.62 -11.88
N ARG A 166 -6.87 14.68 -11.34
CA ARG A 166 -8.19 15.15 -11.77
C ARG A 166 -8.18 15.58 -13.24
N LEU A 167 -7.17 16.33 -13.66
CA LEU A 167 -7.01 16.74 -15.06
C LEU A 167 -6.92 15.52 -16.00
N LEU A 168 -6.08 14.54 -15.64
CA LEU A 168 -5.94 13.31 -16.43
C LEU A 168 -7.23 12.50 -16.47
N ARG A 169 -7.97 12.41 -15.36
CA ARG A 169 -9.26 11.75 -15.35
C ARG A 169 -10.26 12.43 -16.29
N THR A 170 -10.29 13.76 -16.34
CA THR A 170 -11.14 14.50 -17.27
C THR A 170 -10.78 14.21 -18.74
N VAL A 171 -9.48 14.09 -19.04
CA VAL A 171 -8.99 13.85 -20.41
C VAL A 171 -9.15 12.38 -20.83
N MET A 172 -8.80 11.44 -19.96
CA MET A 172 -8.70 10.00 -20.27
C MET A 172 -9.96 9.21 -19.91
N ARG A 173 -10.87 9.78 -19.12
CA ARG A 173 -12.03 9.10 -18.50
C ARG A 173 -11.68 7.89 -17.63
N THR A 174 -10.40 7.67 -17.35
CA THR A 174 -9.86 6.64 -16.47
C THR A 174 -8.86 7.27 -15.52
N GLY A 175 -8.53 6.61 -14.41
CA GLY A 175 -7.51 7.08 -13.48
C GLY A 175 -7.86 6.83 -12.02
N ILE A 176 -7.34 7.69 -11.13
CA ILE A 176 -7.55 7.58 -9.69
C ILE A 176 -9.00 7.97 -9.36
N PRO A 177 -9.74 7.13 -8.61
CA PRO A 177 -11.11 7.43 -8.15
C PRO A 177 -11.25 8.75 -7.39
N GLU A 178 -12.40 9.41 -7.50
CA GLU A 178 -12.59 10.70 -6.80
C GLU A 178 -12.63 10.53 -5.28
N ASN A 179 -13.25 9.47 -4.76
CA ASN A 179 -13.27 9.18 -3.32
C ASN A 179 -11.86 9.08 -2.73
N GLU A 180 -10.93 8.39 -3.43
CA GLU A 180 -9.52 8.32 -3.04
C GLU A 180 -8.88 9.72 -3.03
N LEU A 181 -9.10 10.52 -4.08
CA LEU A 181 -8.55 11.89 -4.15
C LEU A 181 -9.11 12.80 -3.05
N LEU A 182 -10.40 12.67 -2.71
CA LEU A 182 -11.05 13.42 -1.63
C LEU A 182 -10.45 13.08 -0.26
N PHE A 183 -10.24 11.79 0.05
CA PHE A 183 -9.57 11.40 1.30
C PHE A 183 -8.13 11.91 1.38
N ARG A 184 -7.38 11.87 0.27
CA ARG A 184 -6.02 12.41 0.22
C ARG A 184 -5.98 13.92 0.45
N GLU A 185 -6.94 14.65 -0.13
CA GLU A 185 -7.08 16.08 0.10
C GLU A 185 -7.50 16.39 1.55
N ALA A 186 -8.41 15.61 2.13
CA ALA A 186 -8.83 15.74 3.52
C ALA A 186 -7.69 15.45 4.50
N ASN A 187 -6.86 14.43 4.26
CA ASN A 187 -5.66 14.15 5.04
C ASN A 187 -4.70 15.35 5.06
N ALA A 188 -4.47 15.98 3.89
CA ALA A 188 -3.63 17.16 3.80
C ALA A 188 -4.21 18.35 4.59
N ARG A 189 -5.52 18.61 4.48
CA ARG A 189 -6.20 19.67 5.25
C ARG A 189 -6.12 19.43 6.76
N ALA A 190 -6.38 18.19 7.19
CA ALA A 190 -6.29 17.78 8.58
C ALA A 190 -4.85 17.97 9.12
N ALA A 191 -3.84 17.57 8.36
CA ALA A 191 -2.43 17.74 8.72
C ALA A 191 -2.00 19.21 8.86
N GLU A 192 -2.68 20.13 8.18
CA GLU A 192 -2.50 21.59 8.22
C GLU A 192 -3.35 22.27 9.32
N GLY A 193 -4.12 21.49 10.10
CA GLY A 193 -4.93 21.97 11.22
C GLY A 193 -6.39 22.28 10.89
N ASP A 194 -6.83 22.04 9.65
CA ASP A 194 -8.24 22.22 9.24
C ASP A 194 -9.00 20.88 9.31
N LEU A 195 -9.17 20.34 10.52
CA LEU A 195 -9.92 19.10 10.72
C LEU A 195 -11.41 19.28 10.33
N ALA A 196 -12.02 20.41 10.70
CA ALA A 196 -13.43 20.65 10.39
C ALA A 196 -13.70 20.67 8.88
N GLY A 197 -12.87 21.39 8.11
CA GLY A 197 -12.95 21.41 6.65
C GLY A 197 -12.61 20.05 6.03
N ALA A 198 -11.66 19.30 6.58
CA ALA A 198 -11.36 17.94 6.15
C ALA A 198 -12.56 16.99 6.31
N LEU A 199 -13.24 17.02 7.47
CA LEU A 199 -14.42 16.20 7.73
C LEU A 199 -15.58 16.58 6.81
N ALA A 200 -15.83 17.88 6.62
CA ALA A 200 -16.85 18.37 5.69
C ALA A 200 -16.57 17.93 4.24
N HIS A 201 -15.29 17.81 3.87
CA HIS A 201 -14.87 17.41 2.53
C HIS A 201 -15.18 15.96 2.20
N VAL A 202 -15.08 15.05 3.19
CA VAL A 202 -15.34 13.61 3.00
C VAL A 202 -16.75 13.19 3.42
N ALA A 203 -17.49 14.03 4.15
CA ALA A 203 -18.85 13.74 4.58
C ALA A 203 -19.80 13.25 3.45
N PRO A 204 -19.73 13.78 2.20
CA PRO A 204 -20.57 13.27 1.11
C PRO A 204 -20.28 11.83 0.68
N LEU A 205 -19.12 11.26 1.08
CA LEU A 205 -18.77 9.86 0.79
C LEU A 205 -19.42 8.87 1.75
N ARG A 206 -19.96 9.34 2.88
CA ARG A 206 -20.63 8.48 3.85
C ARG A 206 -21.89 7.88 3.23
N GLY A 207 -22.04 6.56 3.33
CA GLY A 207 -23.16 5.84 2.70
C GLY A 207 -23.10 5.78 1.16
N HIS A 208 -21.97 6.11 0.54
CA HIS A 208 -21.79 5.94 -0.90
C HIS A 208 -21.89 4.45 -1.27
N PRO A 209 -22.66 4.05 -2.31
CA PRO A 209 -22.96 2.64 -2.58
C PRO A 209 -21.73 1.78 -2.88
N ASP A 210 -20.69 2.38 -3.47
CA ASP A 210 -19.43 1.70 -3.77
C ASP A 210 -18.40 1.72 -2.64
N LEU A 211 -18.72 2.35 -1.50
CA LEU A 211 -17.81 2.48 -0.37
C LEU A 211 -18.50 1.96 0.89
N ALA A 212 -18.17 0.73 1.28
CA ALA A 212 -18.69 0.14 2.51
C ALA A 212 -18.40 1.05 3.73
N GLU A 213 -19.33 1.12 4.68
CA GLU A 213 -19.24 2.04 5.81
C GLU A 213 -17.98 1.78 6.66
N TYR A 214 -17.59 0.51 6.88
CA TYR A 214 -16.36 0.19 7.61
C TYR A 214 -15.10 0.67 6.87
N LEU A 215 -15.09 0.67 5.53
CA LEU A 215 -14.00 1.23 4.72
C LEU A 215 -13.99 2.76 4.82
N TYR A 216 -15.16 3.40 4.78
CA TYR A 216 -15.28 4.85 4.99
C TYR A 216 -14.71 5.24 6.37
N LEU A 217 -15.09 4.53 7.43
CA LEU A 217 -14.59 4.75 8.79
C LEU A 217 -13.08 4.49 8.92
N GLY A 218 -12.58 3.42 8.30
CA GLY A 218 -11.15 3.14 8.23
C GLY A 218 -10.37 4.30 7.60
N ARG A 219 -10.84 4.83 6.47
CA ARG A 219 -10.22 6.00 5.81
C ARG A 219 -10.39 7.29 6.60
N LEU A 220 -11.54 7.49 7.24
CA LEU A 220 -11.81 8.63 8.12
C LEU A 220 -10.88 8.63 9.34
N SER A 221 -10.52 7.45 9.85
CA SER A 221 -9.56 7.32 10.97
C SER A 221 -8.22 7.97 10.62
N SER A 222 -7.74 7.85 9.37
CA SER A 222 -6.51 8.52 8.93
C SER A 222 -6.65 10.05 8.92
N VAL A 223 -7.82 10.58 8.58
CA VAL A 223 -8.07 12.05 8.64
C VAL A 223 -7.90 12.55 10.08
N TYR A 224 -8.48 11.84 11.05
CA TYR A 224 -8.29 12.13 12.47
C TYR A 224 -6.84 11.96 12.92
N GLU A 225 -6.14 10.92 12.46
CA GLU A 225 -4.71 10.71 12.73
C GLU A 225 -3.87 11.91 12.29
N TYR A 226 -4.08 12.39 11.05
CA TYR A 226 -3.33 13.53 10.52
C TYR A 226 -3.61 14.84 11.26
N ALA A 227 -4.82 15.01 11.79
CA ALA A 227 -5.17 16.12 12.69
C ALA A 227 -4.60 15.98 14.11
N GLY A 228 -4.05 14.81 14.48
CA GLY A 228 -3.63 14.51 15.84
C GLY A 228 -4.77 14.25 16.83
N ASP A 229 -6.00 14.06 16.33
CA ASP A 229 -7.15 13.68 17.15
C ASP A 229 -7.25 12.16 17.27
N PHE A 230 -6.42 11.59 18.14
CA PHE A 230 -6.33 10.14 18.31
C PHE A 230 -7.57 9.52 18.95
N THR A 231 -8.37 10.31 19.69
CA THR A 231 -9.66 9.83 20.23
C THR A 231 -10.68 9.67 19.10
N GLY A 232 -10.76 10.63 18.18
CA GLY A 232 -11.56 10.52 16.96
C GLY A 232 -11.11 9.34 16.08
N GLN A 233 -9.80 9.15 15.94
CA GLN A 233 -9.22 7.99 15.24
C GLN A 233 -9.67 6.67 15.86
N LEU A 234 -9.47 6.49 17.17
CA LEU A 234 -9.82 5.25 17.88
C LEU A 234 -11.31 4.92 17.73
N ARG A 235 -12.19 5.91 17.90
CA ARG A 235 -13.63 5.72 17.74
C ARG A 235 -14.01 5.22 16.33
N CYS A 236 -13.38 5.78 15.29
CA CYS A 236 -13.66 5.35 13.91
C CYS A 236 -13.26 3.89 13.70
N VAL A 237 -12.10 3.48 14.22
CA VAL A 237 -11.63 2.09 14.08
C VAL A 237 -12.48 1.13 14.91
N GLU A 238 -12.89 1.51 16.12
CA GLU A 238 -13.81 0.71 16.94
C GLU A 238 -15.18 0.51 16.28
N GLU A 239 -15.72 1.55 15.64
CA GLU A 239 -16.96 1.45 14.87
C GLU A 239 -16.77 0.60 13.61
N ALA A 240 -15.64 0.72 12.92
CA ALA A 240 -15.32 -0.08 11.74
C ALA A 240 -15.26 -1.58 12.04
N VAL A 241 -14.58 -2.00 13.13
CA VAL A 241 -14.53 -3.41 13.53
C VAL A 241 -15.88 -3.93 14.03
N ALA A 242 -16.73 -3.07 14.58
CA ALA A 242 -18.08 -3.47 14.97
C ALA A 242 -18.96 -3.76 13.75
N LEU A 243 -18.75 -3.03 12.65
CA LEU A 243 -19.46 -3.24 11.37
C LEU A 243 -18.91 -4.42 10.58
N ASN A 244 -17.62 -4.72 10.70
CA ASN A 244 -16.97 -5.86 10.06
C ASN A 244 -16.13 -6.65 11.07
N PRO A 245 -16.75 -7.42 11.99
CA PRO A 245 -16.03 -8.16 13.02
C PRO A 245 -15.15 -9.27 12.44
N ASP A 246 -15.41 -9.67 11.19
CA ASP A 246 -14.64 -10.69 10.49
C ASP A 246 -13.47 -10.11 9.67
N GLY A 247 -13.37 -8.79 9.52
CA GLY A 247 -12.24 -8.15 8.85
C GLY A 247 -10.97 -8.18 9.70
N THR A 248 -9.97 -8.93 9.25
CA THR A 248 -8.67 -9.03 9.93
C THR A 248 -7.92 -7.69 10.01
N ASP A 249 -7.99 -6.88 8.96
CA ASP A 249 -7.35 -5.56 8.85
C ASP A 249 -7.85 -4.58 9.91
N GLY A 250 -9.16 -4.50 10.14
CA GLY A 250 -9.74 -3.61 11.15
C GLY A 250 -9.25 -3.90 12.57
N TRP A 251 -9.10 -5.18 12.93
CA TRP A 251 -8.57 -5.56 14.25
C TRP A 251 -7.08 -5.22 14.41
N ILE A 252 -6.30 -5.34 13.34
CA ILE A 252 -4.89 -4.90 13.33
C ILE A 252 -4.80 -3.39 13.50
N ASP A 253 -5.62 -2.63 12.78
CA ASP A 253 -5.69 -1.17 12.91
C ASP A 253 -6.10 -0.75 14.33
N LEU A 254 -7.05 -1.46 14.94
CA LEU A 254 -7.48 -1.19 16.32
C LEU A 254 -6.31 -1.38 17.30
N ALA A 255 -5.61 -2.51 17.18
CA ALA A 255 -4.43 -2.79 17.99
C ALA A 255 -3.33 -1.74 17.79
N ALA A 256 -3.10 -1.36 16.53
CA ALA A 256 -2.10 -0.37 16.17
C ALA A 256 -2.41 1.02 16.75
N VAL A 257 -3.66 1.49 16.68
CA VAL A 257 -4.05 2.77 17.28
C VAL A 257 -3.90 2.74 18.80
N ARG A 258 -4.37 1.67 19.45
CA ARG A 258 -4.27 1.49 20.91
C ARG A 258 -2.83 1.53 21.38
N ILE A 259 -1.93 0.84 20.69
CA ILE A 259 -0.52 0.80 21.11
C ILE A 259 0.21 2.10 20.78
N ARG A 260 0.06 2.62 19.55
CA ARG A 260 0.82 3.79 19.07
C ARG A 260 0.48 5.07 19.82
N GLN A 261 -0.82 5.29 20.06
CA GLN A 261 -1.31 6.57 20.58
C GLN A 261 -1.56 6.53 22.08
N PHE A 262 -2.02 5.39 22.60
CA PHE A 262 -2.47 5.27 23.99
C PHE A 262 -1.55 4.39 24.85
N ARG A 263 -0.61 3.65 24.23
CA ARG A 263 0.20 2.63 24.91
C ARG A 263 -0.65 1.63 25.70
N ASP A 264 -1.86 1.37 25.22
CA ASP A 264 -2.79 0.42 25.82
C ASP A 264 -2.41 -1.01 25.40
N VAL A 265 -1.44 -1.58 26.12
CA VAL A 265 -0.93 -2.94 25.89
C VAL A 265 -2.05 -3.98 25.99
N ALA A 266 -2.91 -3.88 27.01
CA ALA A 266 -3.96 -4.87 27.26
C ALA A 266 -5.01 -4.84 26.15
N GLY A 267 -5.51 -3.65 25.77
CA GLY A 267 -6.48 -3.51 24.71
C GLY A 267 -5.93 -3.84 23.32
N ALA A 268 -4.64 -3.58 23.06
CA ALA A 268 -4.01 -3.98 21.81
C ALA A 268 -3.83 -5.51 21.72
N ARG A 269 -3.39 -6.17 22.80
CA ARG A 269 -3.32 -7.64 22.86
C ARG A 269 -4.68 -8.29 22.63
N ALA A 270 -5.72 -7.79 23.32
CA ALA A 270 -7.07 -8.31 23.18
C ALA A 270 -7.59 -8.19 21.73
N ALA A 271 -7.23 -7.11 21.02
CA ALA A 271 -7.58 -6.94 19.61
C ALA A 271 -6.84 -7.94 18.70
N LEU A 272 -5.53 -8.13 18.88
CA LEU A 272 -4.75 -9.11 18.12
C LEU A 272 -5.20 -10.56 18.40
N GLU A 273 -5.60 -10.86 19.63
CA GLU A 273 -6.08 -12.19 20.03
C GLU A 273 -7.37 -12.59 19.28
N ARG A 274 -8.23 -11.64 18.91
CA ARG A 274 -9.44 -11.91 18.10
C ARG A 274 -9.16 -12.51 16.73
N ILE A 275 -7.96 -12.31 16.22
CA ILE A 275 -7.56 -12.71 14.87
C ILE A 275 -6.34 -13.63 14.88
N ALA A 276 -5.86 -14.08 16.05
CA ALA A 276 -4.61 -14.82 16.18
C ALA A 276 -4.59 -16.14 15.39
N ASP A 277 -5.74 -16.80 15.28
CA ASP A 277 -5.92 -18.09 14.58
C ASP A 277 -6.35 -17.92 13.11
N ARG A 278 -6.39 -16.69 12.59
CA ARG A 278 -6.82 -16.42 11.21
C ARG A 278 -5.65 -16.46 10.23
N GLU A 279 -5.99 -16.80 8.99
CA GLU A 279 -5.06 -16.74 7.87
C GLU A 279 -4.88 -15.30 7.41
N PHE A 280 -3.67 -14.91 7.04
CA PHE A 280 -3.36 -13.55 6.60
C PHE A 280 -2.65 -13.57 5.24
N PRO A 281 -2.98 -12.65 4.33
CA PRO A 281 -2.08 -12.32 3.23
C PRO A 281 -0.74 -11.82 3.78
N GLU A 282 0.36 -12.05 3.05
CA GLU A 282 1.71 -11.76 3.58
C GLU A 282 1.89 -10.29 4.00
N MET A 283 1.30 -9.34 3.27
CA MET A 283 1.34 -7.93 3.62
C MET A 283 0.64 -7.67 4.96
N VAL A 284 -0.55 -8.22 5.14
CA VAL A 284 -1.34 -8.06 6.38
C VAL A 284 -0.60 -8.73 7.54
N ARG A 285 0.00 -9.90 7.31
CA ARG A 285 0.85 -10.58 8.29
C ARG A 285 2.03 -9.72 8.72
N ALA A 286 2.66 -9.01 7.79
CA ALA A 286 3.76 -8.11 8.10
C ALA A 286 3.32 -6.97 9.02
N VAL A 287 2.15 -6.36 8.78
CA VAL A 287 1.60 -5.29 9.63
C VAL A 287 1.12 -5.83 10.98
N TYR A 288 0.55 -7.04 11.02
CA TYR A 288 0.21 -7.75 12.26
C TYR A 288 1.47 -7.94 13.14
N LEU A 289 2.56 -8.45 12.55
CA LEU A 289 3.82 -8.68 13.26
C LEU A 289 4.50 -7.37 13.70
N LEU A 290 4.43 -6.30 12.89
CA LEU A 290 4.87 -4.96 13.30
C LEU A 290 4.12 -4.51 14.55
N THR A 291 2.79 -4.66 14.54
CA THR A 291 1.92 -4.26 15.65
C THR A 291 2.17 -5.09 16.90
N GLN A 292 2.32 -6.42 16.75
CA GLN A 292 2.72 -7.32 17.84
C GLN A 292 4.08 -6.94 18.43
N GLY A 293 5.04 -6.58 17.56
CA GLY A 293 6.35 -6.09 17.96
C GLY A 293 6.27 -4.81 18.80
N ALA A 294 5.47 -3.83 18.35
CA ALA A 294 5.22 -2.59 19.10
C ALA A 294 4.58 -2.88 20.47
N VAL A 295 3.60 -3.79 20.53
CA VAL A 295 2.97 -4.25 21.78
C VAL A 295 4.00 -4.84 22.74
N ALA A 296 4.90 -5.68 22.24
CA ALA A 296 5.96 -6.29 23.05
C ALA A 296 7.00 -5.25 23.54
N VAL A 297 7.30 -4.20 22.75
CA VAL A 297 8.14 -3.08 23.20
C VAL A 297 7.50 -2.38 24.40
N GLU A 298 6.22 -2.00 24.31
CA GLU A 298 5.52 -1.34 25.42
C GLU A 298 5.32 -2.25 26.64
N ALA A 299 5.23 -3.56 26.43
CA ALA A 299 5.14 -4.56 27.50
C ALA A 299 6.50 -4.86 28.16
N ALA A 300 7.60 -4.22 27.74
CA ALA A 300 8.96 -4.50 28.18
C ALA A 300 9.41 -5.96 27.93
N GLU A 301 9.03 -6.50 26.77
CA GLU A 301 9.37 -7.87 26.32
C GLU A 301 10.31 -7.81 25.09
N PRO A 302 11.56 -7.33 25.23
CA PRO A 302 12.36 -6.91 24.10
C PRO A 302 12.77 -8.06 23.16
N ALA A 303 12.95 -9.28 23.66
CA ALA A 303 13.28 -10.44 22.83
C ALA A 303 12.09 -10.86 21.94
N ALA A 304 10.87 -10.81 22.47
CA ALA A 304 9.65 -11.08 21.70
C ALA A 304 9.41 -9.96 20.66
N ALA A 305 9.64 -8.71 21.06
CA ALA A 305 9.54 -7.56 20.16
C ALA A 305 10.48 -7.69 18.96
N GLU A 306 11.77 -7.95 19.19
CA GLU A 306 12.73 -8.08 18.11
C GLU A 306 12.41 -9.23 17.17
N LYS A 307 12.01 -10.39 17.70
CA LYS A 307 11.61 -11.54 16.87
C LYS A 307 10.49 -11.15 15.90
N ALA A 308 9.40 -10.57 16.42
CA ALA A 308 8.25 -10.18 15.60
C ALA A 308 8.61 -9.09 14.56
N LEU A 309 9.42 -8.09 14.96
CA LEU A 309 9.81 -6.99 14.09
C LEU A 309 10.78 -7.43 12.98
N VAL A 310 11.71 -8.35 13.25
CA VAL A 310 12.60 -8.91 12.21
C VAL A 310 11.79 -9.74 11.21
N GLU A 311 10.85 -10.54 11.67
CA GLU A 311 9.95 -11.31 10.79
C GLU A 311 9.08 -10.37 9.93
N SER A 312 8.52 -9.32 10.53
CA SER A 312 7.81 -8.25 9.80
C SER A 312 8.69 -7.59 8.74
N GLN A 313 9.95 -7.28 9.05
CA GLN A 313 10.90 -6.66 8.13
C GLN A 313 11.15 -7.54 6.90
N GLN A 314 11.31 -8.85 7.11
CA GLN A 314 11.53 -9.81 6.03
C GLN A 314 10.32 -9.88 5.07
N LEU A 315 9.10 -9.84 5.62
CA LEU A 315 7.88 -9.81 4.81
C LEU A 315 7.74 -8.48 4.07
N LEU A 316 7.90 -7.34 4.74
CA LEU A 316 7.81 -6.02 4.10
C LEU A 316 8.83 -5.84 2.98
N ALA A 317 10.01 -6.45 3.09
CA ALA A 317 11.05 -6.37 2.06
C ALA A 317 10.64 -6.96 0.70
N LYS A 318 9.61 -7.83 0.66
CA LYS A 318 9.06 -8.41 -0.57
C LYS A 318 8.26 -7.41 -1.41
N PHE A 319 7.82 -6.31 -0.82
CA PHE A 319 6.88 -5.39 -1.43
C PHE A 319 7.54 -4.05 -1.78
N GLY A 320 6.98 -3.35 -2.77
CA GLY A 320 7.57 -2.12 -3.32
C GLY A 320 6.72 -0.86 -3.27
N LEU A 321 5.65 -0.87 -2.48
CA LEU A 321 4.71 0.25 -2.37
C LEU A 321 5.29 1.40 -1.55
N ALA A 322 5.03 2.64 -1.96
CA ALA A 322 5.50 3.84 -1.26
C ALA A 322 5.09 3.89 0.21
N LEU A 323 3.88 3.42 0.55
CA LEU A 323 3.37 3.37 1.93
C LEU A 323 4.22 2.49 2.85
N ILE A 324 4.93 1.51 2.31
CA ILE A 324 5.78 0.59 3.08
C ILE A 324 6.96 1.32 3.71
N GLN A 325 7.41 2.41 3.10
CA GLN A 325 8.47 3.23 3.68
C GLN A 325 8.07 3.76 5.06
N ALA A 326 6.80 4.13 5.26
CA ALA A 326 6.31 4.56 6.57
C ALA A 326 6.31 3.41 7.59
N PHE A 327 5.88 2.22 7.19
CA PHE A 327 5.93 1.02 8.04
C PHE A 327 7.37 0.62 8.37
N GLU A 328 8.28 0.65 7.40
CA GLU A 328 9.70 0.35 7.62
C GLU A 328 10.32 1.37 8.60
N ALA A 329 10.01 2.65 8.44
CA ALA A 329 10.51 3.68 9.35
C ALA A 329 10.06 3.45 10.79
N GLU A 330 8.79 3.13 11.00
CA GLU A 330 8.25 2.80 12.31
C GLU A 330 8.84 1.50 12.87
N LEU A 331 8.95 0.47 12.03
CA LEU A 331 9.57 -0.82 12.37
C LEU A 331 10.99 -0.62 12.89
N GLN A 332 11.83 0.13 12.18
CA GLN A 332 13.22 0.37 12.60
C GLN A 332 13.31 1.13 13.93
N ALA A 333 12.37 2.05 14.21
CA ALA A 333 12.33 2.73 15.50
C ALA A 333 11.98 1.78 16.65
N TYR A 334 10.98 0.91 16.49
CA TYR A 334 10.69 -0.11 17.50
C TYR A 334 11.80 -1.15 17.65
N LEU A 335 12.46 -1.51 16.54
CA LEU A 335 13.60 -2.44 16.56
C LEU A 335 14.78 -1.84 17.33
N ALA A 336 15.03 -0.52 17.17
CA ALA A 336 16.02 0.21 17.94
C ALA A 336 15.69 0.23 19.44
N LEU A 337 14.43 0.45 19.81
CA LEU A 337 13.97 0.37 21.21
C LEU A 337 14.19 -1.04 21.79
N ALA A 338 13.76 -2.09 21.08
CA ALA A 338 13.90 -3.47 21.52
C ALA A 338 15.37 -3.89 21.69
N ARG A 339 16.25 -3.48 20.77
CA ARG A 339 17.69 -3.78 20.85
C ARG A 339 18.39 -2.97 21.92
N ALA A 340 18.07 -1.69 22.08
CA ALA A 340 18.60 -0.87 23.17
C ALA A 340 18.25 -1.45 24.56
N ALA A 341 17.01 -1.92 24.75
CA ALA A 341 16.58 -2.59 25.98
C ALA A 341 17.34 -3.90 26.27
N GLN A 342 17.99 -4.49 25.26
CA GLN A 342 18.85 -5.67 25.39
C GLN A 342 20.34 -5.33 25.48
N GLY A 343 20.72 -4.05 25.58
CA GLY A 343 22.12 -3.62 25.55
C GLY A 343 22.79 -3.68 24.17
N ARG A 344 21.99 -3.88 23.10
CA ARG A 344 22.44 -3.97 21.70
C ARG A 344 22.08 -2.72 20.87
N GLY A 345 21.95 -1.56 21.52
CA GLY A 345 21.55 -0.31 20.86
C GLY A 345 22.46 0.07 19.69
N ALA A 346 23.77 -0.19 19.79
CA ALA A 346 24.75 0.09 18.75
C ALA A 346 24.42 -0.55 17.39
N GLU A 347 23.86 -1.76 17.38
CA GLU A 347 23.49 -2.50 16.16
C GLU A 347 22.39 -1.80 15.35
N SER A 348 21.57 -0.96 15.99
CA SER A 348 20.39 -0.32 15.39
C SER A 348 20.57 1.16 15.05
N ARG A 349 21.67 1.80 15.47
CA ARG A 349 21.86 3.24 15.30
C ARG A 349 21.84 3.68 13.84
N ALA A 350 22.54 2.95 12.97
CA ALA A 350 22.66 3.30 11.55
C ALA A 350 21.32 3.19 10.83
N ASP A 351 20.59 2.08 11.05
CA ASP A 351 19.28 1.85 10.45
C ASP A 351 18.24 2.87 10.94
N TYR A 352 18.23 3.15 12.24
CA TYR A 352 17.36 4.17 12.81
C TYR A 352 17.68 5.57 12.29
N ALA A 353 18.97 5.95 12.21
CA ALA A 353 19.38 7.25 11.69
C ALA A 353 18.90 7.49 10.26
N ARG A 354 18.85 6.43 9.42
CA ARG A 354 18.34 6.49 8.05
C ARG A 354 16.85 6.86 7.99
N VAL A 355 16.04 6.32 8.91
CA VAL A 355 14.58 6.50 8.88
C VAL A 355 14.08 7.65 9.75
N ARG A 356 14.90 8.15 10.68
CA ARG A 356 14.56 9.24 11.60
C ARG A 356 13.98 10.49 10.92
N PRO A 357 14.50 10.98 9.78
CA PRO A 357 13.91 12.13 9.08
C PRO A 357 12.47 11.89 8.64
N MET A 358 12.14 10.67 8.20
CA MET A 358 10.79 10.31 7.77
C MET A 358 9.82 10.24 8.95
N LEU A 359 10.26 9.69 10.10
CA LEU A 359 9.47 9.68 11.33
C LEU A 359 9.14 11.10 11.80
N LEU A 360 10.11 12.02 11.71
CA LEU A 360 9.91 13.43 12.03
C LEU A 360 8.93 14.10 11.05
N ALA A 361 9.07 13.83 9.75
CA ALA A 361 8.15 14.34 8.74
C ALA A 361 6.71 13.87 9.02
N GLY A 362 6.53 12.59 9.35
CA GLY A 362 5.25 11.99 9.76
C GLY A 362 4.79 12.35 11.18
N LYS A 363 5.38 13.37 11.83
CA LYS A 363 5.05 13.85 13.17
C LYS A 363 5.08 12.78 14.28
N ARG A 364 5.89 11.72 14.13
CA ARG A 364 6.06 10.65 15.13
C ARG A 364 7.00 11.07 16.27
N HIS A 365 6.84 12.29 16.79
CA HIS A 365 7.78 12.92 17.74
C HIS A 365 7.97 12.10 19.01
N THR A 366 6.91 11.52 19.57
CA THR A 366 6.99 10.69 20.78
C THR A 366 7.84 9.45 20.57
N LEU A 367 7.67 8.76 19.44
CA LEU A 367 8.45 7.56 19.11
C LEU A 367 9.92 7.91 18.88
N VAL A 368 10.19 8.99 18.13
CA VAL A 368 11.55 9.50 17.89
C VAL A 368 12.25 9.86 19.19
N ALA A 369 11.59 10.62 20.08
CA ALA A 369 12.17 11.02 21.36
C ALA A 369 12.56 9.82 22.23
N ARG A 370 11.73 8.77 22.23
CA ARG A 370 12.00 7.53 22.97
C ARG A 370 13.17 6.75 22.36
N ALA A 371 13.19 6.59 21.04
CA ALA A 371 14.28 5.90 20.35
C ALA A 371 15.61 6.64 20.51
N ASP A 372 15.61 7.97 20.38
CA ASP A 372 16.78 8.82 20.62
C ASP A 372 17.30 8.64 22.06
N ALA A 373 16.41 8.67 23.07
CA ALA A 373 16.79 8.50 24.47
C ALA A 373 17.33 7.09 24.78
N ALA A 374 16.69 6.04 24.27
CA ALA A 374 17.12 4.66 24.47
C ALA A 374 18.49 4.39 23.84
N LEU A 375 18.72 4.91 22.63
CA LEU A 375 20.01 4.78 21.96
C LEU A 375 21.09 5.62 22.63
N ALA A 376 20.78 6.77 23.21
CA ALA A 376 21.77 7.56 23.95
C ALA A 376 22.23 6.88 25.25
N ALA A 377 21.39 6.04 25.85
CA ALA A 377 21.68 5.30 27.08
C ALA A 377 22.39 3.95 26.87
N ALA A 378 22.19 3.32 25.70
CA ALA A 378 22.89 2.12 25.25
C ALA A 378 24.24 2.46 24.61
#